data_AF-C4FJI5-F1
#
_entry.id   AF-C4FJI5-F1
#
_cell.length_a   1.000
_cell.length_b   1.000
_cell.length_c   1.000
_cell.angle_alpha   90.00
_cell.angle_beta   90.00
_cell.angle_gamma   90.00
#
_symmetry.space_group_name_H-M   'P 1'
#
loop_
_entity.id
_entity.type
_entity.pdbx_description
1 polymer ?
#
loop_
_entity_poly.entity_id
_entity_poly.type
_entity_poly.pdbx_seq_one_letter_code
_entity_poly.pdbx_strand_id
1 'polypeptide(L)'
;MEKPTDFELLLAQEITNLDRFIIKSPLGTNEFWSEWQRKAGEIVITKAAIKKAIRIYEKKLPPEQLLKLSAMLESYREIASYLELLRETALKIKGIDIEGFTLFDSMEGDNEEEF
;
A
#
# COMPACT_ATOMS: atom_id res chain seq x y z
N MET A 1 1.39 30.12 20.80
CA MET A 1 1.11 29.10 19.78
C MET A 1 -0.39 28.91 19.73
N GLU A 2 -1.00 29.06 18.55
CA GLU A 2 -2.39 28.63 18.34
C GLU A 2 -2.49 27.11 18.46
N LYS A 3 -3.64 26.61 18.91
CA LYS A 3 -3.89 25.17 18.98
C LYS A 3 -4.18 24.64 17.57
N PRO A 4 -3.65 23.45 17.22
CA PRO A 4 -3.97 22.83 15.95
C PRO A 4 -5.47 22.50 15.85
N THR A 5 -5.99 22.63 14.64
CA THR A 5 -7.36 22.30 14.23
C THR A 5 -7.55 20.79 14.10
N ASP A 6 -8.81 20.32 14.11
CA ASP A 6 -9.16 18.90 13.92
C ASP A 6 -8.66 18.35 12.57
N PHE A 7 -8.65 19.19 11.53
CA PHE A 7 -8.10 18.83 10.22
C PHE A 7 -6.59 18.60 10.29
N GLU A 8 -5.83 19.49 10.95
CA GLU A 8 -4.38 19.35 11.09
C GLU A 8 -4.01 18.10 11.90
N LEU A 9 -4.79 17.78 12.93
CA LEU A 9 -4.60 16.56 13.72
C LEU A 9 -4.87 15.30 12.88
N LEU A 10 -5.95 15.28 12.10
CA LEU A 10 -6.26 14.16 11.19
C LEU A 10 -5.15 13.98 10.15
N LEU A 11 -4.72 15.07 9.50
CA LEU A 11 -3.66 15.02 8.50
C LEU A 11 -2.34 14.51 9.09
N ALA A 12 -1.97 14.99 10.28
CA ALA A 12 -0.76 14.52 10.97
C ALA A 12 -0.84 13.02 11.30
N GLN A 13 -2.02 12.53 11.70
CA GLN A 13 -2.24 11.12 11.95
C GLN A 13 -2.09 10.29 10.67
N GLU A 14 -2.66 10.74 9.55
CA GLU A 14 -2.54 10.04 8.28
C GLU A 14 -1.08 10.00 7.78
N ILE A 15 -0.35 11.12 7.87
CA ILE A 15 1.08 11.15 7.52
C ILE A 15 1.88 10.19 8.41
N THR A 16 1.59 10.15 9.71
CA THR A 16 2.26 9.22 10.65
C THR A 16 1.94 7.77 10.31
N ASN A 17 0.71 7.48 9.88
CA ASN A 17 0.33 6.15 9.42
C ASN A 17 1.12 5.74 8.17
N LEU A 18 1.46 6.68 7.28
CA LEU A 18 2.26 6.44 6.09
C LEU A 18 3.76 6.25 6.39
N ASP A 19 4.30 6.92 7.41
CA ASP A 19 5.72 6.80 7.81
C ASP A 19 6.16 5.35 8.07
N ARG A 20 5.23 4.51 8.54
CA ARG A 20 5.50 3.09 8.78
C ARG A 20 5.94 2.33 7.52
N PHE A 21 5.57 2.80 6.33
CA PHE A 21 5.94 2.18 5.06
C PHE A 21 7.32 2.60 4.54
N ILE A 22 7.94 3.65 5.09
CA ILE A 22 9.28 4.11 4.67
C ILE A 22 10.33 3.06 4.98
N ILE A 23 11.00 2.54 3.95
CA ILE A 23 12.10 1.58 4.11
C ILE A 23 13.32 2.29 4.70
N LYS A 24 13.80 1.80 5.86
CA LYS A 24 14.96 2.38 6.56
C LYS A 24 16.23 1.56 6.36
N SER A 25 16.09 0.30 5.95
CA SER A 25 17.23 -0.60 5.72
C SER A 25 17.95 -0.30 4.40
N PRO A 26 19.30 -0.43 4.34
CA PRO A 26 20.05 -0.22 3.10
C PRO A 26 19.64 -1.20 1.99
N LEU A 27 19.46 -0.70 0.76
CA LEU A 27 18.99 -1.50 -0.37
C LEU A 27 19.84 -2.76 -0.63
N GLY A 28 19.17 -3.85 -0.97
CA GLY A 28 19.82 -5.12 -1.36
C GLY A 28 20.29 -6.00 -0.20
N THR A 29 20.34 -5.49 1.03
CA THR A 29 20.66 -6.24 2.26
C THR A 29 19.54 -7.21 2.66
N ASN A 30 19.84 -8.16 3.55
CA ASN A 30 18.81 -9.11 4.04
C ASN A 30 17.75 -8.39 4.90
N GLU A 31 18.18 -7.35 5.61
CA GLU A 31 17.34 -6.47 6.42
C GLU A 31 16.35 -5.73 5.53
N PHE A 32 16.80 -5.20 4.39
CA PHE A 32 15.94 -4.61 3.37
C PHE A 32 14.88 -5.59 2.89
N TRP A 33 15.27 -6.80 2.48
CA TRP A 33 14.31 -7.79 1.99
C TRP A 33 13.27 -8.18 3.04
N SER A 34 13.70 -8.33 4.30
CA SER A 34 12.83 -8.64 5.43
C SER A 34 11.86 -7.51 5.74
N GLU A 35 12.33 -6.26 5.72
CA GLU A 35 11.51 -5.07 5.95
C GLU A 35 10.50 -4.86 4.80
N TRP A 36 10.98 -4.94 3.57
CA TRP A 36 10.18 -4.81 2.36
C TRP A 36 9.07 -5.85 2.32
N GLN A 37 9.39 -7.13 2.55
CA GLN A 37 8.40 -8.22 2.51
C GLN A 37 7.30 -8.03 3.55
N ARG A 38 7.65 -7.58 4.77
CA ARG A 38 6.69 -7.33 5.84
C ARG A 38 5.68 -6.25 5.43
N LYS A 39 6.18 -5.15 4.86
CA LYS A 39 5.36 -4.01 4.45
C LYS A 39 4.52 -4.32 3.22
N ALA A 40 5.11 -4.99 2.22
CA ALA A 40 4.37 -5.47 1.06
C ALA A 40 3.24 -6.42 1.48
N GLY A 41 3.51 -7.35 2.39
CA GLY A 41 2.49 -8.26 2.94
C GLY A 41 1.35 -7.53 3.66
N GLU A 42 1.67 -6.51 4.46
CA GLU A 42 0.67 -5.67 5.12
C GLU A 42 -0.24 -4.97 4.10
N ILE A 43 0.32 -4.40 3.03
CA ILE A 43 -0.44 -3.76 1.96
C ILE A 43 -1.38 -4.75 1.29
N VAL A 44 -0.88 -5.94 0.92
CA VAL A 44 -1.68 -6.98 0.25
C VAL A 44 -2.87 -7.39 1.09
N ILE A 45 -2.65 -7.73 2.36
CA ILE A 45 -3.71 -8.15 3.28
C ILE A 45 -4.71 -7.02 3.52
N THR A 46 -4.23 -5.79 3.68
CA THR A 46 -5.10 -4.64 3.96
C THR A 46 -5.95 -4.27 2.74
N LYS A 47 -5.36 -4.22 1.53
CA LYS A 47 -6.11 -4.00 0.28
C LYS A 47 -7.19 -5.08 0.10
N ALA A 48 -6.87 -6.36 0.34
CA ALA A 48 -7.84 -7.44 0.25
C ALA A 48 -8.99 -7.28 1.25
N ALA A 49 -8.70 -6.90 2.50
CA ALA A 49 -9.71 -6.65 3.51
C ALA A 49 -10.63 -5.47 3.13
N ILE A 50 -10.08 -4.37 2.62
CA ILE A 50 -10.85 -3.20 2.18
C ILE A 50 -11.72 -3.54 0.96
N LYS A 51 -11.16 -4.20 -0.08
CA LYS A 51 -11.92 -4.65 -1.25
C LYS A 51 -13.09 -5.54 -0.84
N LYS A 52 -12.87 -6.48 0.09
CA LYS A 52 -13.94 -7.34 0.64
C LYS A 52 -14.99 -6.54 1.40
N ALA A 53 -14.59 -5.57 2.22
CA ALA A 53 -15.52 -4.72 2.94
C ALA A 53 -16.42 -3.91 1.99
N ILE A 54 -15.84 -3.29 0.95
CA ILE A 54 -16.59 -2.60 -0.09
C ILE A 54 -17.59 -3.56 -0.74
N ARG A 55 -17.14 -4.74 -1.24
CA ARG A 55 -18.01 -5.70 -1.94
C ARG A 55 -19.18 -6.21 -1.09
N ILE A 56 -18.96 -6.45 0.21
CA ILE A 56 -20.02 -6.95 1.13
C ILE A 56 -21.01 -5.85 1.53
N TYR A 57 -20.52 -4.62 1.69
CA TYR A 57 -21.28 -3.54 2.32
C TYR A 57 -21.60 -2.36 1.40
N GLU A 58 -21.34 -2.47 0.09
CA GLU A 58 -21.61 -1.43 -0.91
C GLU A 58 -23.03 -0.86 -0.84
N LYS A 59 -24.03 -1.72 -0.56
CA LYS A 59 -25.44 -1.32 -0.44
C LYS A 59 -25.87 -0.93 0.98
N LYS A 60 -24.97 -1.04 1.96
CA LYS A 60 -25.24 -0.87 3.40
C LYS A 60 -24.50 0.32 4.01
N LEU A 61 -23.35 0.70 3.44
CA LEU A 61 -22.56 1.82 3.94
C LEU A 61 -23.05 3.15 3.35
N PRO A 62 -22.99 4.24 4.12
CA PRO A 62 -23.14 5.58 3.57
C PRO A 62 -22.10 5.84 2.46
N PRO A 63 -22.45 6.60 1.41
CA PRO A 63 -21.52 6.92 0.32
C PRO A 63 -20.19 7.51 0.79
N GLU A 64 -20.20 8.31 1.85
CA GLU A 64 -18.97 8.89 2.43
C GLU A 64 -18.01 7.83 2.97
N GLN A 65 -18.53 6.74 3.56
CA GLN A 65 -17.69 5.66 4.08
C GLN A 65 -17.09 4.83 2.95
N LEU A 66 -17.85 4.60 1.88
CA LEU A 66 -17.34 3.97 0.67
C LEU A 66 -16.25 4.82 0.02
N LEU A 67 -16.45 6.13 -0.07
CA LEU A 67 -15.44 7.06 -0.58
C LEU A 67 -14.15 7.01 0.24
N LYS A 68 -14.24 6.96 1.57
CA LYS A 68 -13.07 6.79 2.45
C LYS A 68 -12.33 5.49 2.19
N LEU A 69 -13.03 4.37 2.07
CA LEU A 69 -12.43 3.07 1.78
C LEU A 69 -11.75 3.06 0.39
N SER A 70 -12.37 3.67 -0.61
CA SER A 70 -11.77 3.82 -1.95
C SER A 70 -10.53 4.71 -1.91
N ALA A 71 -10.55 5.82 -1.18
CA ALA A 71 -9.38 6.67 -0.99
C ALA A 71 -8.23 5.92 -0.32
N MET A 72 -8.53 5.11 0.71
CA MET A 72 -7.51 4.26 1.35
C MET A 72 -6.90 3.25 0.36
N LEU A 73 -7.71 2.64 -0.52
CA LEU A 73 -7.20 1.73 -1.55
C LEU A 73 -6.21 2.42 -2.49
N GLU A 74 -6.50 3.67 -2.88
CA GLU A 74 -5.60 4.44 -3.74
C GLU A 74 -4.30 4.78 -3.03
N SER A 75 -4.35 5.22 -1.76
CA SER A 75 -3.13 5.43 -0.97
C SER A 75 -2.28 4.15 -0.88
N TYR A 76 -2.91 2.99 -0.65
CA TYR A 76 -2.19 1.71 -0.63
C TYR A 76 -1.60 1.32 -1.99
N ARG A 77 -2.23 1.73 -3.10
CA ARG A 77 -1.69 1.53 -4.44
C ARG A 77 -0.45 2.39 -4.68
N GLU A 78 -0.46 3.66 -4.27
CA GLU A 78 0.72 4.52 -4.36
C GLU A 78 1.90 3.99 -3.54
N ILE A 79 1.63 3.50 -2.31
CA ILE A 79 2.66 2.90 -1.45
C ILE A 79 3.19 1.60 -2.08
N ALA A 80 2.32 0.79 -2.68
CA ALA A 80 2.73 -0.43 -3.38
C ALA A 80 3.69 -0.11 -4.54
N SER A 81 3.38 0.91 -5.34
CA SER A 81 4.26 1.38 -6.42
C SER A 81 5.62 1.87 -5.89
N TYR A 82 5.64 2.59 -4.77
CA TYR A 82 6.89 2.99 -4.10
C TYR A 82 7.72 1.76 -3.68
N LEU A 83 7.09 0.77 -3.04
CA LEU A 83 7.80 -0.45 -2.62
C LEU A 83 8.32 -1.24 -3.83
N GLU A 84 7.56 -1.32 -4.92
CA GLU A 84 8.01 -2.02 -6.13
C GLU A 84 9.23 -1.33 -6.76
N LEU A 85 9.23 0.00 -6.83
CA LEU A 85 10.40 0.76 -7.31
C LEU A 85 11.67 0.44 -6.49
N LEU A 86 11.54 0.35 -5.17
CA LEU A 86 12.66 -0.04 -4.31
C LEU A 86 13.11 -1.48 -4.55
N ARG A 87 12.16 -2.39 -4.77
CA ARG A 87 12.40 -3.80 -5.08
C ARG A 87 13.22 -3.93 -6.36
N GLU A 88 12.76 -3.30 -7.43
CA GLU A 88 13.43 -3.27 -8.73
C GLU A 88 14.83 -2.67 -8.63
N THR A 89 14.97 -1.55 -7.91
CA THR A 89 16.27 -0.91 -7.69
C THR A 89 17.23 -1.84 -6.97
N ALA A 90 16.77 -2.51 -5.90
CA ALA A 90 17.58 -3.47 -5.15
C ALA A 90 18.00 -4.69 -5.99
N LEU A 91 17.16 -5.13 -6.93
CA LEU A 91 17.45 -6.25 -7.84
C LEU A 91 18.44 -5.85 -8.92
N LYS A 92 18.28 -4.65 -9.50
CA LYS A 92 19.24 -4.06 -10.44
C LYS A 92 20.64 -3.91 -9.84
N ILE A 93 20.74 -3.50 -8.56
CA ILE A 93 22.02 -3.46 -7.84
C ILE A 93 22.70 -4.84 -7.78
N LYS A 94 21.91 -5.92 -7.74
CA LYS A 94 22.41 -7.31 -7.77
C LYS A 94 22.61 -7.87 -9.18
N GLY A 95 22.44 -7.06 -10.22
CA GLY A 95 22.56 -7.49 -11.62
C GLY A 95 21.39 -8.35 -12.11
N ILE A 96 20.26 -8.34 -11.40
CA ILE A 96 19.02 -9.02 -11.81
C ILE A 96 18.15 -7.98 -12.52
N ASP A 97 17.86 -8.22 -13.79
CA ASP A 97 16.92 -7.40 -14.56
C ASP A 97 15.55 -8.06 -14.60
N ILE A 98 14.51 -7.28 -14.32
CA ILE A 98 13.13 -7.74 -14.24
C ILE A 98 12.32 -6.80 -15.10
N GLU A 99 12.28 -7.08 -16.39
CA GLU A 99 11.45 -6.32 -17.31
C GLU A 99 10.00 -6.82 -17.22
N GLY A 100 9.07 -5.91 -16.92
CA GLY A 100 7.64 -6.14 -17.09
C GLY A 100 6.94 -6.99 -16.02
N PHE A 101 7.59 -7.36 -14.92
CA PHE A 101 6.94 -8.03 -13.79
C PHE A 101 6.87 -7.13 -12.57
N THR A 102 5.67 -6.62 -12.30
CA THR A 102 5.30 -5.88 -11.09
C THR A 102 4.57 -6.85 -10.15
N LEU A 103 5.13 -7.08 -8.95
CA LEU A 103 4.54 -8.01 -7.98
C LEU A 103 3.06 -7.68 -7.70
N PHE A 104 2.77 -6.39 -7.56
CA PHE A 104 1.43 -5.94 -7.20
C PHE A 104 0.41 -6.06 -8.34
N ASP A 105 0.80 -5.90 -9.61
CA ASP A 105 -0.15 -6.08 -10.73
C ASP A 105 -0.51 -7.56 -10.90
N SER A 106 0.45 -8.47 -10.67
CA SER A 106 0.18 -9.92 -10.67
C SER A 106 -0.79 -10.35 -9.57
N MET A 107 -0.83 -9.64 -8.44
CA MET A 107 -1.74 -9.92 -7.32
C MET A 107 -3.13 -9.30 -7.51
N GLU A 108 -3.26 -8.30 -8.38
CA GLU A 108 -4.55 -7.69 -8.71
C GLU A 108 -5.26 -8.40 -9.88
N GLY A 109 -4.52 -9.11 -10.73
CA GLY A 109 -5.03 -9.79 -11.94
C GLY A 109 -5.85 -11.07 -11.75
N ASP A 110 -5.88 -11.68 -10.56
CA ASP A 110 -6.61 -12.95 -10.33
C ASP A 110 -8.05 -12.77 -9.77
N ASN A 111 -8.61 -11.57 -9.80
CA ASN A 111 -9.98 -11.31 -9.28
C ASN A 111 -10.96 -10.75 -10.33
N GLU A 112 -10.66 -10.83 -11.62
CA GLU A 112 -11.60 -10.47 -12.71
C GLU A 112 -12.27 -11.68 -13.39
N GLU A 113 -11.94 -12.93 -12.99
CA GLU A 113 -12.70 -14.12 -13.41
C GLU A 113 -13.42 -14.75 -12.22
N GLU A 114 -14.50 -14.10 -11.75
CA GLU A 114 -15.64 -14.84 -11.21
C GLU A 114 -16.89 -13.94 -11.19
N PHE A 115 -17.87 -14.38 -11.98
CA PHE A 115 -19.27 -13.94 -12.19
C PHE A 115 -19.55 -12.95 -13.32
#